data_AF-A0A947C485-F1
#
_entry.id   AF-A0A947C485-F1
#
_cell.length_a   1.000
_cell.length_b   1.000
_cell.length_c   1.000
_cell.angle_alpha   90.00
_cell.angle_beta   90.00
_cell.angle_gamma   90.00
#
_symmetry.space_group_name_H-M   'P 1'
#
loop_
_entity.id
_entity.type
_entity.pdbx_description
1 polymer ?
#
loop_
_entity_poly.entity_id
_entity_poly.type
_entity_poly.pdbx_seq_one_letter_code
_entity_poly.pdbx_strand_id
1 'polypeptide(L)'
;PEQRGAWSETMKRLVKPNGLLATLLFPFEDPISGREGPPWPINTKLVRSLIEGSFEELEVTEMEQTHPGREGRERLALWKRREP
;
A
#
# COMPACT_ATOMS: atom_id res chain seq x y z
N PRO A 1 6.27 -11.80 -4.54
CA PRO A 1 5.34 -11.51 -3.42
C PRO A 1 5.98 -11.76 -2.04
N GLU A 2 6.96 -12.65 -2.00
CA GLU A 2 7.79 -13.09 -0.87
C GLU A 2 8.51 -11.92 -0.19
N GLN A 3 8.86 -10.86 -0.93
CA GLN A 3 9.55 -9.69 -0.41
C GLN A 3 8.65 -8.67 0.32
N ARG A 4 7.34 -8.92 0.43
CA ARG A 4 6.39 -8.00 1.11
C ARG A 4 6.76 -7.72 2.56
N GLY A 5 7.25 -8.73 3.30
CA GLY A 5 7.72 -8.54 4.68
C GLY A 5 8.98 -7.67 4.75
N ALA A 6 9.96 -7.93 3.89
CA ALA A 6 11.18 -7.12 3.81
C ALA A 6 10.89 -5.66 3.40
N TRP A 7 9.89 -5.46 2.54
CA TRP A 7 9.41 -4.13 2.18
C TRP A 7 8.85 -3.38 3.41
N SER A 8 8.02 -4.02 4.24
CA SER A 8 7.46 -3.40 5.45
C SER A 8 8.55 -2.92 6.41
N GLU A 9 9.51 -3.79 6.74
CA GLU A 9 10.63 -3.44 7.63
C GLU A 9 11.51 -2.33 7.04
N THR A 10 11.68 -2.33 5.73
CA THR A 10 12.44 -1.28 5.04
C THR A 10 11.73 0.07 5.14
N MET A 11 10.42 0.11 4.89
CA MET A 11 9.65 1.37 4.99
C MET A 11 9.63 1.89 6.43
N LYS A 12 9.46 1.01 7.43
CA LYS A 12 9.54 1.36 8.86
C LYS A 12 10.86 2.02 9.23
N ARG A 13 11.98 1.56 8.68
CA ARG A 13 13.33 2.11 8.92
C ARG A 13 13.57 3.44 8.21
N LEU A 14 13.04 3.60 6.99
CA LEU A 14 13.29 4.78 6.16
C LEU A 14 12.41 5.97 6.56
N VAL A 15 11.16 5.72 6.96
CA VAL A 15 10.22 6.79 7.32
C VAL A 15 10.45 7.21 8.77
N LYS A 16 10.73 8.50 8.98
CA LYS A 16 10.91 9.09 10.31
C LYS A 16 9.63 8.97 11.16
N PRO A 17 9.71 8.98 12.50
CA PRO A 17 8.54 9.11 13.36
C PRO A 17 7.67 10.31 12.95
N ASN A 18 6.34 10.14 12.97
CA ASN A 18 5.35 11.08 12.43
C ASN A 18 5.45 11.38 10.92
N GLY A 19 6.37 10.74 10.20
CA GLY A 19 6.51 10.85 8.75
C GLY A 19 5.41 10.13 7.99
N LEU A 20 5.25 10.48 6.72
CA LEU A 20 4.22 9.95 5.84
C LEU A 20 4.80 8.90 4.88
N LEU A 21 4.17 7.73 4.83
CA LEU A 21 4.32 6.76 3.76
C LEU A 21 3.11 6.91 2.83
N ALA A 22 3.34 7.30 1.58
CA ALA A 22 2.30 7.35 0.55
C ALA A 22 2.47 6.16 -0.39
N THR A 23 1.44 5.32 -0.54
CA THR A 23 1.47 4.15 -1.41
C THR A 23 0.39 4.25 -2.48
N LEU A 24 0.80 4.29 -3.75
CA LEU A 24 -0.10 4.06 -4.88
C LEU A 24 -0.23 2.55 -5.09
N LEU A 25 -1.36 2.00 -4.66
CA LEU A 25 -1.65 0.57 -4.74
C LEU A 25 -2.06 0.21 -6.17
N PHE A 26 -1.28 -0.66 -6.81
CA PHE A 26 -1.53 -1.13 -8.17
C PHE A 26 -0.98 -2.56 -8.37
N PRO A 27 -1.70 -3.45 -9.07
CA PRO A 27 -3.10 -3.35 -9.47
C PRO A 27 -4.02 -3.59 -8.28
N PHE A 28 -4.86 -2.61 -7.98
CA PHE A 28 -5.83 -2.69 -6.88
C PHE A 28 -6.96 -3.66 -7.23
N GLU A 29 -7.25 -4.60 -6.33
CA GLU A 29 -8.35 -5.57 -6.45
C GLU A 29 -8.93 -5.89 -5.06
N ASP A 30 -10.22 -5.65 -4.83
CA ASP A 30 -10.91 -6.06 -3.60
C ASP A 30 -12.27 -6.72 -3.94
N PRO A 31 -12.42 -8.05 -3.77
CA PRO A 31 -11.43 -9.01 -3.26
C PRO A 31 -10.26 -9.26 -4.23
N ILE A 32 -9.12 -9.73 -3.71
CA ILE A 32 -7.95 -10.09 -4.53
C ILE A 32 -8.27 -11.32 -5.39
N SER A 33 -8.11 -11.21 -6.73
CA SER A 33 -8.56 -12.23 -7.69
C SER A 33 -7.72 -13.51 -7.75
N GLY A 34 -6.56 -13.54 -7.09
CA GLY A 34 -5.61 -14.66 -7.17
C GLY A 34 -4.77 -14.70 -8.46
N ARG A 35 -4.92 -13.71 -9.35
CA ARG A 35 -4.10 -13.56 -10.56
C ARG A 35 -2.61 -13.54 -10.23
N GLU A 36 -1.82 -14.28 -11.01
CA GLU A 36 -0.37 -14.30 -10.87
C GLU A 36 0.27 -12.99 -11.37
N GLY A 37 1.42 -12.63 -10.79
CA GLY A 37 2.17 -11.43 -11.14
C GLY A 37 3.52 -11.74 -11.81
N PRO A 38 4.35 -10.70 -12.03
CA PRO A 38 4.11 -9.29 -11.71
C PRO A 38 3.30 -8.51 -12.78
N PRO A 39 2.62 -7.41 -12.39
CA PRO A 39 2.44 -6.93 -11.02
C PRO A 39 1.37 -7.75 -10.28
N TRP A 40 1.67 -8.10 -9.02
CA TRP A 40 0.80 -8.93 -8.19
C TRP A 40 -0.38 -8.12 -7.65
N PRO A 41 -1.63 -8.65 -7.67
CA PRO A 41 -2.78 -8.03 -7.04
C PRO A 41 -2.53 -7.61 -5.59
N ILE A 42 -3.08 -6.45 -5.23
CA ILE A 42 -2.92 -5.84 -3.92
C ILE A 42 -4.20 -5.09 -3.53
N ASN A 43 -4.45 -4.96 -2.23
CA ASN A 43 -5.49 -4.07 -1.71
C ASN A 43 -5.03 -3.44 -0.39
N THR A 44 -5.85 -2.52 0.11
CA THR A 44 -5.57 -1.80 1.35
C THR A 44 -5.47 -2.75 2.54
N LYS A 45 -6.32 -3.79 2.60
CA LYS A 45 -6.32 -4.78 3.70
C LYS A 45 -4.97 -5.52 3.79
N LEU A 46 -4.44 -5.94 2.65
CA LEU A 46 -3.13 -6.59 2.57
C LEU A 46 -2.02 -5.64 3.02
N VAL A 47 -1.98 -4.40 2.51
CA VAL A 47 -0.93 -3.44 2.92
C VAL A 47 -1.02 -3.14 4.41
N ARG A 48 -2.22 -2.88 4.94
CA ARG A 48 -2.45 -2.64 6.36
C ARG A 48 -1.89 -3.77 7.23
N SER A 49 -2.19 -5.02 6.87
CA SER A 49 -1.67 -6.20 7.60
C SER A 49 -0.14 -6.30 7.65
N LEU A 50 0.56 -5.69 6.69
CA LEU A 50 2.02 -5.69 6.65
C LEU A 50 2.62 -4.61 7.56
N ILE A 51 1.94 -3.49 7.77
CA ILE A 51 2.54 -2.26 8.34
C ILE A 51 1.85 -1.73 9.61
N GLU A 52 0.69 -2.26 10.02
CA GLU A 52 -0.13 -1.72 11.12
C GLU A 52 0.61 -1.63 12.47
N GLY A 53 1.60 -2.50 12.70
CA GLY A 53 2.45 -2.46 13.89
C GLY A 53 3.44 -1.27 13.94
N SER A 54 3.56 -0.49 12.86
CA SER A 54 4.47 0.67 12.79
C SER A 54 3.83 1.90 12.15
N PHE A 55 2.74 1.73 11.41
CA PHE A 55 2.04 2.81 10.74
C PHE A 55 0.55 2.79 11.10
N GLU A 56 -0.07 3.97 11.08
CA GLU A 56 -1.51 4.15 11.15
C GLU A 56 -2.04 4.66 9.81
N GLU A 57 -3.23 4.19 9.41
CA GLU A 57 -3.91 4.66 8.21
C GLU A 57 -4.49 6.05 8.46
N LEU A 58 -4.22 6.99 7.56
CA LEU A 58 -4.83 8.32 7.58
C LEU A 58 -5.95 8.44 6.56
N GLU A 59 -5.69 8.03 5.33
CA GLU A 59 -6.61 8.21 4.21
C GLU A 59 -6.40 7.13 3.16
N VAL A 60 -7.49 6.75 2.50
CA VAL A 60 -7.48 5.89 1.31
C VAL A 60 -8.41 6.51 0.28
N THR A 61 -7.87 6.83 -0.89
CA THR A 61 -8.57 7.59 -1.92
C THR A 61 -8.55 6.82 -3.24
N GLU A 62 -9.69 6.80 -3.92
CA GLU A 62 -9.76 6.34 -5.31
C GLU A 62 -9.16 7.39 -6.24
N MET A 63 -8.32 6.94 -7.17
CA MET A 63 -7.65 7.84 -8.10
C MET A 63 -8.55 8.12 -9.30
N GLU A 64 -8.85 9.40 -9.51
CA GLU A 64 -9.57 9.87 -10.71
C GLU A 64 -8.62 10.09 -11.89
N GLN A 65 -7.39 10.55 -11.62
CA GLN A 65 -6.33 10.71 -12.60
C GLN A 65 -5.44 9.48 -12.58
N THR A 66 -5.53 8.65 -13.63
CA THR A 66 -4.81 7.39 -13.73
C THR A 66 -4.08 7.29 -15.07
N HIS A 67 -3.05 6.46 -15.13
CA HIS A 67 -2.41 6.13 -16.40
C HIS A 67 -3.38 5.33 -17.29
N PRO A 68 -3.41 5.56 -18.62
CA PRO A 68 -4.24 4.78 -19.53
C PRO A 68 -4.10 3.26 -19.32
N GLY A 69 -5.22 2.56 -19.14
CA GLY A 69 -5.27 1.12 -18.86
C GLY A 69 -5.18 0.74 -17.37
N ARG A 70 -5.20 1.72 -16.46
CA ARG A 70 -5.21 1.51 -15.00
C ARG A 70 -6.44 2.11 -14.30
N GLU A 71 -7.41 2.57 -15.09
CA GLU A 71 -8.64 3.17 -14.61
C GLU A 71 -9.36 2.23 -13.63
N GLY A 72 -9.71 2.73 -12.44
CA GLY A 72 -10.34 1.93 -11.39
C GLY A 72 -9.43 0.89 -10.72
N ARG A 73 -8.14 0.82 -11.07
CA ARG A 73 -7.16 -0.16 -10.55
C ARG A 73 -6.08 0.47 -9.69
N GLU A 74 -6.25 1.72 -9.31
CA GLU A 74 -5.34 2.46 -8.45
C GLU A 74 -6.08 3.00 -7.22
N ARG A 75 -5.41 2.91 -6.06
CA ARG A 75 -5.81 3.57 -4.81
C ARG A 75 -4.59 4.23 -4.18
N LEU A 76 -4.71 5.49 -3.78
CA LEU A 76 -3.69 6.14 -2.97
C LEU A 76 -4.03 5.89 -1.50
N ALA A 77 -3.09 5.34 -0.74
CA ALA A 77 -3.22 5.20 0.71
C ALA A 77 -2.09 5.95 1.41
N LEU A 78 -2.46 6.73 2.43
CA LEU A 78 -1.56 7.53 3.24
C LEU A 78 -1.46 6.93 4.64
N TRP A 79 -0.23 6.68 5.07
CA TRP A 79 0.06 6.04 6.35
C TRP A 79 1.04 6.89 7.16
N LYS A 80 0.71 7.18 8.41
CA LYS A 80 1.59 7.93 9.32
C LYS A 80 2.43 6.98 10.17
N ARG A 81 3.74 7.23 10.25
CA ARG A 81 4.62 6.45 11.12
C ARG A 81 4.31 6.76 12.58
N ARG A 82 3.97 5.73 13.35
CA ARG A 82 3.75 5.81 14.79
C ARG A 82 5.01 6.26 15.53
N GLU A 83 4.83 6.87 16.70
CA GLU A 83 5.93 7.10 17.64
C GLU A 83 6.41 5.75 18.23
N PRO A 84 7.70 5.64 18.59
CA PRO A 84 8.26 4.44 19.24
C PRO A 84 7.64 4.14 20.60
#